data_AF-A0A812VD70-F1
#
_entry.id   AF-A0A812VD70-F1
#
_cell.length_a   1.000
_cell.length_b   1.000
_cell.length_c   1.000
_cell.angle_alpha   90.00
_cell.angle_beta   90.00
_cell.angle_gamma   90.00
#
_symmetry.space_group_name_H-M   'P 1'
#
loop_
_entity.id
_entity.type
_entity.pdbx_description
1 polymer ?
#
loop_
_entity_poly.entity_id
_entity_poly.type
_entity_poly.pdbx_seq_one_letter_code
_entity_poly.pdbx_strand_id
1 'polypeptide(L)'
;MPVLQGGDWYHIEGETPAQLKEPEQKAENKPGHRPLGSYKLPKWVYHPERANRRIVINKEDYFGMAADGLRNFDLWNVAHVAAYHDDLKLLSMATLEQCKEPNRWGMTPMHMTGLGQHPYGPSLCVLWELVQMGAADPMALNSADQSPWHIAQRMQKPSHLKKWEKVVFKGGKPEEYDSKKEAQLKPRGKFARALGLDPAMAEDTSKPLPVCLVFPGQGAQYVGMLQKQKDLPAVKAMLAKAKEVLGYDLAELLQNGPEEKLAETKYCQPAMYIAGMAAFEQLKLEEEDKVSRCRAVAGLSLGEYVALTAAGVFDFETGLRLIKVRSEAMQFELSGGRPGAKAQGMCLAVGLVKDEVERLCKECAGKGETCQIAACLFSRAFSVAGSRAAVESFVEKSLAAGALQCSLLKNSGAFHTPEMLD
;
A
#
# COMPACT_ATOMS: atom_id res chain seq x y z
N MET A 1 -19.89 -10.52 35.98
CA MET A 1 -20.47 -11.34 34.90
C MET A 1 -21.83 -10.74 34.58
N PRO A 2 -22.12 -10.45 33.30
CA PRO A 2 -22.22 -11.46 32.27
C PRO A 2 -20.96 -11.59 31.42
N VAL A 3 -20.65 -12.84 31.11
CA VAL A 3 -19.66 -13.28 30.15
C VAL A 3 -20.25 -12.97 28.77
N LEU A 4 -19.58 -12.15 27.97
CA LEU A 4 -19.86 -12.07 26.54
C LEU A 4 -19.49 -13.44 25.94
N GLN A 5 -20.49 -14.29 25.78
CA GLN A 5 -20.39 -15.49 24.95
C GLN A 5 -20.18 -15.07 23.50
N GLY A 6 -19.32 -15.81 22.80
CA GLY A 6 -18.73 -15.36 21.55
C GLY A 6 -19.68 -15.32 20.36
N GLY A 7 -19.21 -14.60 19.34
CA GLY A 7 -19.65 -14.79 17.96
C GLY A 7 -20.57 -13.72 17.41
N ASP A 8 -20.13 -12.46 17.36
CA ASP A 8 -20.72 -11.49 16.43
C ASP A 8 -19.72 -11.23 15.30
N TRP A 9 -19.96 -11.89 14.17
CA TRP A 9 -19.31 -11.65 12.89
C TRP A 9 -20.11 -10.60 12.12
N TYR A 10 -19.42 -9.74 11.36
CA TYR A 10 -20.07 -8.81 10.45
C TYR A 10 -20.88 -9.58 9.39
N HIS A 11 -22.20 -9.46 9.42
CA HIS A 11 -23.13 -9.95 8.41
C HIS A 11 -23.15 -9.01 7.20
N ILE A 12 -23.09 -9.56 5.98
CA ILE A 12 -23.66 -8.92 4.78
C ILE A 12 -25.17 -9.18 4.86
N GLU A 13 -26.00 -8.14 4.77
CA GLU A 13 -27.46 -8.28 4.85
C GLU A 13 -27.98 -9.24 3.78
N GLY A 14 -28.67 -10.31 4.21
CA GLY A 14 -29.52 -11.14 3.35
C GLY A 14 -29.10 -12.60 3.14
N GLU A 15 -27.89 -13.02 3.53
CA GLU A 15 -27.45 -14.41 3.32
C GLU A 15 -27.27 -15.17 4.64
N THR A 16 -27.85 -16.37 4.71
CA THR A 16 -27.69 -17.25 5.88
C THR A 16 -26.60 -18.31 5.62
N PRO A 17 -25.79 -18.68 6.63
CA PRO A 17 -24.75 -19.72 6.49
C PRO A 17 -25.26 -21.09 6.01
N ALA A 18 -26.58 -21.33 6.07
CA ALA A 18 -27.19 -22.55 5.57
C ALA A 18 -27.22 -22.64 4.03
N GLN A 19 -27.15 -21.52 3.32
CA GLN A 19 -27.26 -21.48 1.84
C GLN A 19 -25.94 -21.84 1.13
N LEU A 20 -24.79 -21.82 1.80
CA LEU A 20 -23.48 -22.15 1.23
C LEU A 20 -23.16 -23.66 1.14
N LYS A 21 -24.14 -24.54 1.44
CA LYS A 21 -23.93 -26.01 1.42
C LYS A 21 -24.17 -26.65 0.06
N GLU A 22 -24.92 -26.02 -0.84
CA GLU A 22 -25.23 -26.58 -2.15
C GLU A 22 -24.09 -26.27 -3.14
N PRO A 23 -23.44 -27.28 -3.75
CA PRO A 23 -22.28 -27.09 -4.62
C PRO A 23 -22.53 -26.11 -5.77
N GLU A 24 -23.75 -26.06 -6.30
CA GLU A 24 -24.15 -25.24 -7.44
C GLU A 24 -24.15 -23.73 -7.15
N GLN A 25 -24.19 -23.33 -5.88
CA GLN A 25 -24.22 -21.92 -5.47
C GLN A 25 -22.82 -21.33 -5.22
N LYS A 26 -21.77 -22.16 -5.26
CA LYS A 26 -20.39 -21.71 -5.07
C LYS A 26 -19.87 -20.98 -6.30
N ALA A 27 -19.03 -19.97 -6.08
CA ALA A 27 -18.54 -19.07 -7.13
C ALA A 27 -17.85 -19.83 -8.29
N GLU A 28 -17.17 -20.94 -7.97
CA GLU A 28 -16.46 -21.81 -8.91
C GLU A 28 -17.36 -22.68 -9.82
N ASN A 29 -18.67 -22.71 -9.57
CA ASN A 29 -19.64 -23.52 -10.32
C ASN A 29 -20.65 -22.68 -11.13
N LYS A 30 -20.44 -21.37 -11.24
CA LYS A 30 -21.26 -20.47 -12.07
C LYS A 30 -20.95 -20.62 -13.58
N PRO A 31 -21.93 -20.40 -14.49
CA PRO A 31 -21.72 -20.48 -15.93
C PRO A 31 -20.59 -19.53 -16.39
N GLY A 32 -19.63 -20.05 -17.15
CA GLY A 32 -18.45 -19.29 -17.63
C GLY A 32 -17.14 -19.62 -16.91
N HIS A 33 -17.20 -20.26 -15.74
CA HIS A 33 -16.04 -20.82 -15.05
C HIS A 33 -15.90 -22.32 -15.39
N ARG A 34 -14.67 -22.81 -15.54
CA ARG A 34 -14.45 -24.27 -15.63
C ARG A 34 -14.58 -24.85 -14.23
N PRO A 35 -15.09 -26.08 -14.06
CA PRO A 35 -15.13 -26.72 -12.74
C PRO A 35 -13.74 -26.71 -12.11
N LEU A 36 -13.62 -26.39 -10.82
CA LEU A 36 -12.31 -26.23 -10.15
C LEU A 36 -11.41 -27.48 -10.29
N GLY A 37 -12.00 -28.68 -10.36
CA GLY A 37 -11.29 -29.94 -10.60
C GLY A 37 -10.68 -30.10 -12.01
N SER A 38 -11.01 -29.21 -12.95
CA SER A 38 -10.45 -29.21 -14.31
C SER A 38 -9.17 -28.38 -14.47
N TYR A 39 -8.79 -27.62 -13.44
CA TYR A 39 -7.53 -26.88 -13.42
C TYR A 39 -6.37 -27.84 -13.13
N LYS A 40 -5.33 -27.83 -13.99
CA LYS A 40 -4.06 -28.53 -13.72
C LYS A 40 -3.26 -27.75 -12.66
N LEU A 41 -3.65 -27.89 -11.40
CA LEU A 41 -2.97 -27.25 -10.28
C LEU A 41 -1.63 -27.97 -9.97
N PRO A 42 -0.60 -27.24 -9.49
CA PRO A 42 0.62 -27.85 -9.00
C PRO A 42 0.35 -28.85 -7.87
N LYS A 43 1.15 -29.93 -7.76
CA LYS A 43 0.97 -31.03 -6.80
C LYS A 43 1.01 -30.64 -5.31
N TRP A 44 1.23 -29.38 -4.98
CA TRP A 44 1.25 -28.86 -3.60
C TRP A 44 -0.02 -28.06 -3.25
N VAL A 45 -0.98 -27.95 -4.18
CA VAL A 45 -2.29 -27.32 -3.96
C VAL A 45 -3.36 -28.40 -3.97
N TYR A 46 -4.12 -28.55 -2.86
CA TYR A 46 -5.22 -29.51 -2.75
C TYR A 46 -6.47 -28.95 -2.06
N HIS A 47 -7.62 -29.53 -2.46
CA HIS A 47 -8.99 -29.09 -2.20
C HIS A 47 -9.38 -28.96 -0.70
N PRO A 48 -10.09 -27.90 -0.28
CA PRO A 48 -10.49 -27.70 1.12
C PRO A 48 -11.47 -28.77 1.66
N GLU A 49 -12.23 -29.47 0.81
CA GLU A 49 -13.16 -30.53 1.26
C GLU A 49 -12.55 -31.95 1.33
N ARG A 50 -11.26 -32.14 0.99
CA ARG A 50 -10.60 -33.44 1.22
C ARG A 50 -9.96 -33.45 2.60
N ALA A 51 -10.77 -33.84 3.58
CA ALA A 51 -10.56 -33.66 5.02
C ALA A 51 -9.32 -34.34 5.68
N ASN A 52 -8.37 -34.93 4.95
CA ASN A 52 -7.36 -35.80 5.59
C ASN A 52 -5.90 -35.67 5.14
N ARG A 53 -5.46 -34.45 4.81
CA ARG A 53 -4.04 -34.04 4.90
C ARG A 53 -3.95 -32.52 4.78
N ARG A 54 -3.94 -31.89 5.96
CA ARG A 54 -3.83 -30.44 6.15
C ARG A 54 -2.50 -29.95 5.59
N ILE A 55 -2.53 -28.89 4.79
CA ILE A 55 -1.44 -27.92 4.84
C ILE A 55 -1.54 -27.29 6.23
N VAL A 56 -0.55 -27.55 7.06
CA VAL A 56 -0.43 -26.95 8.38
C VAL A 56 0.36 -25.66 8.20
N ILE A 57 -0.35 -24.54 8.30
CA ILE A 57 0.25 -23.25 8.71
C ILE A 57 0.73 -23.49 10.15
N ASN A 58 2.00 -23.21 10.43
CA ASN A 58 2.60 -23.62 11.69
C ASN A 58 1.97 -22.87 12.88
N LYS A 59 1.90 -23.54 14.03
CA LYS A 59 1.18 -23.06 15.22
C LYS A 59 1.73 -21.74 15.77
N GLU A 60 2.99 -21.44 15.52
CA GLU A 60 3.65 -20.19 15.96
C GLU A 60 3.25 -19.00 15.09
N ASP A 61 3.01 -19.20 13.79
CA ASP A 61 2.56 -18.17 12.86
C ASP A 61 1.07 -17.81 13.06
N TYR A 62 0.27 -18.77 13.51
CA TYR A 62 -1.17 -18.57 13.77
C TYR A 62 -1.45 -17.93 15.14
N PHE A 63 -0.56 -18.07 16.12
CA PHE A 63 -0.79 -17.58 17.50
C PHE A 63 -0.04 -16.29 17.85
N GLY A 64 0.98 -15.89 17.08
CA GLY A 64 1.83 -14.75 17.42
C GLY A 64 1.17 -13.39 17.16
N MET A 65 1.02 -12.97 15.91
CA MET A 65 0.92 -11.54 15.62
C MET A 65 0.04 -11.28 14.41
N ALA A 66 -1.16 -10.77 14.64
CA ALA A 66 -2.13 -10.54 13.59
C ALA A 66 -1.72 -9.35 12.69
N ALA A 67 -1.78 -9.56 11.38
CA ALA A 67 -1.82 -8.47 10.40
C ALA A 67 -2.93 -8.63 9.32
N ASP A 68 -3.69 -9.72 9.29
CA ASP A 68 -4.66 -9.99 8.23
C ASP A 68 -6.02 -10.56 8.67
N GLY A 69 -6.44 -10.37 9.93
CA GLY A 69 -7.83 -9.91 10.12
C GLY A 69 -8.84 -10.68 10.99
N LEU A 70 -8.49 -11.25 12.15
CA LEU A 70 -9.51 -11.56 13.20
C LEU A 70 -9.13 -11.28 14.67
N ARG A 71 -7.95 -10.70 14.94
CA ARG A 71 -7.27 -10.61 16.25
C ARG A 71 -6.68 -11.96 16.71
N ASN A 72 -5.50 -11.95 17.32
CA ASN A 72 -4.89 -13.15 17.91
C ASN A 72 -5.63 -13.54 19.22
N PHE A 73 -5.26 -14.66 19.86
CA PHE A 73 -5.82 -15.07 21.17
C PHE A 73 -5.78 -13.93 22.19
N ASP A 74 -4.79 -13.05 22.06
CA ASP A 74 -4.54 -11.94 22.96
C ASP A 74 -5.33 -10.67 22.65
N LEU A 75 -6.13 -10.69 21.58
CA LEU A 75 -6.86 -9.55 21.02
C LEU A 75 -5.94 -8.41 20.55
N TRP A 76 -4.71 -8.73 20.12
CA TRP A 76 -3.80 -7.74 19.56
C TRP A 76 -4.28 -7.33 18.18
N ASN A 77 -4.43 -6.01 18.02
CA ASN A 77 -4.57 -5.37 16.73
C ASN A 77 -3.18 -4.91 16.23
N VAL A 78 -3.15 -4.34 15.03
CA VAL A 78 -1.91 -3.88 14.38
C VAL A 78 -1.12 -2.87 15.23
N ALA A 79 -1.78 -2.03 16.04
CA ALA A 79 -1.11 -1.09 16.94
C ALA A 79 -0.39 -1.78 18.11
N HIS A 80 -0.94 -2.89 18.64
CA HIS A 80 -0.28 -3.66 19.70
C HIS A 80 0.99 -4.32 19.19
N VAL A 81 0.94 -4.87 17.99
CA VAL A 81 2.10 -5.48 17.33
C VAL A 81 3.14 -4.40 17.04
N ALA A 82 2.71 -3.26 16.48
CA ALA A 82 3.58 -2.12 16.21
C ALA A 82 4.24 -1.58 17.49
N ALA A 83 3.52 -1.48 18.59
CA ALA A 83 4.06 -0.99 19.86
C ALA A 83 4.95 -2.00 20.59
N TYR A 84 4.69 -3.31 20.42
CA TYR A 84 5.52 -4.35 20.99
C TYR A 84 6.86 -4.51 20.24
N HIS A 85 6.83 -4.37 18.91
CA HIS A 85 8.01 -4.43 18.05
C HIS A 85 8.66 -3.09 17.76
N ASP A 86 8.00 -2.02 18.18
CA ASP A 86 8.45 -0.66 17.96
C ASP A 86 8.66 -0.34 16.46
N ASP A 87 7.63 -0.65 15.67
CA ASP A 87 7.58 -0.46 14.22
C ASP A 87 6.62 0.68 13.84
N LEU A 88 7.19 1.85 13.52
CA LEU A 88 6.43 3.03 13.07
C LEU A 88 5.66 2.79 11.76
N LYS A 89 6.18 1.98 10.86
CA LYS A 89 5.52 1.70 9.58
C LYS A 89 4.27 0.88 9.83
N LEU A 90 4.36 -0.10 10.71
CA LEU A 90 3.21 -0.90 11.13
C LEU A 90 2.20 -0.04 11.93
N LEU A 91 2.68 0.85 12.79
CA LEU A 91 1.81 1.79 13.52
C LEU A 91 1.04 2.71 12.58
N SER A 92 1.67 3.15 11.48
CA SER A 92 1.02 4.02 10.48
C SER A 92 -0.18 3.37 9.79
N MET A 93 -0.31 2.04 9.89
CA MET A 93 -1.44 1.27 9.37
C MET A 93 -2.59 1.17 10.39
N ALA A 94 -2.36 1.55 11.65
CA ALA A 94 -3.36 1.53 12.72
C ALA A 94 -4.29 2.76 12.67
N THR A 95 -5.56 2.55 13.01
CA THR A 95 -6.48 3.65 13.30
C THR A 95 -6.26 4.19 14.72
N LEU A 96 -6.71 5.42 15.00
CA LEU A 96 -6.63 6.00 16.35
C LEU A 96 -7.37 5.14 17.39
N GLU A 97 -8.51 4.57 17.02
CA GLU A 97 -9.27 3.66 17.89
C GLU A 97 -8.48 2.38 18.19
N GLN A 98 -7.80 1.81 17.19
CA GLN A 98 -6.91 0.66 17.42
C GLN A 98 -5.72 1.00 18.32
N CYS A 99 -5.22 2.24 18.25
CA CYS A 99 -4.15 2.74 19.12
C CYS A 99 -4.60 2.91 20.59
N LYS A 100 -5.91 3.01 20.85
CA LYS A 100 -6.50 3.15 22.20
C LYS A 100 -7.12 1.85 22.73
N GLU A 101 -7.44 0.93 21.83
CA GLU A 101 -8.14 -0.30 22.16
C GLU A 101 -7.29 -1.17 23.09
N PRO A 102 -7.83 -1.66 24.22
CA PRO A 102 -7.14 -2.62 25.05
C PRO A 102 -7.24 -4.03 24.45
N ASN A 103 -6.17 -4.80 24.61
CA ASN A 103 -6.18 -6.22 24.36
C ASN A 103 -6.90 -6.99 25.48
N ARG A 104 -6.89 -8.33 25.44
CA ARG A 104 -7.64 -9.17 26.41
C ARG A 104 -7.25 -8.99 27.89
N TRP A 105 -6.11 -8.37 28.17
CA TRP A 105 -5.61 -8.12 29.53
C TRP A 105 -5.76 -6.66 29.94
N GLY A 106 -6.54 -5.87 29.20
CA GLY A 106 -6.67 -4.44 29.46
C GLY A 106 -5.45 -3.63 29.03
N MET A 107 -4.49 -4.24 28.31
CA MET A 107 -3.28 -3.54 27.88
C MET A 107 -3.51 -2.88 26.53
N THR A 108 -3.41 -1.56 26.48
CA THR A 108 -3.38 -0.79 25.23
C THR A 108 -2.01 -0.93 24.53
N PRO A 109 -1.87 -0.51 23.27
CA PRO A 109 -0.58 -0.43 22.59
C PRO A 109 0.50 0.29 23.40
N MET A 110 0.14 1.34 24.16
CA MET A 110 1.09 2.02 25.04
C MET A 110 1.70 1.10 26.11
N HIS A 111 0.91 0.19 26.70
CA HIS A 111 1.42 -0.81 27.65
C HIS A 111 2.44 -1.73 26.97
N MET A 112 2.27 -2.01 25.68
CA MET A 112 3.14 -2.88 24.90
C MET A 112 4.51 -2.25 24.66
N THR A 113 4.61 -0.92 24.58
CA THR A 113 5.91 -0.22 24.46
C THR A 113 6.82 -0.48 25.66
N GLY A 114 6.25 -0.74 26.85
CA GLY A 114 6.99 -1.10 28.06
C GLY A 114 7.46 -2.56 28.10
N LEU A 115 6.92 -3.41 27.21
CA LEU A 115 7.13 -4.87 27.19
C LEU A 115 7.96 -5.36 25.98
N GLY A 116 8.23 -4.50 24.99
CA GLY A 116 8.91 -4.87 23.76
C GLY A 116 10.28 -5.52 23.97
N GLN A 117 10.61 -6.55 23.18
CA GLN A 117 11.83 -7.34 23.35
C GLN A 117 13.09 -6.75 22.69
N HIS A 118 13.12 -5.45 22.40
CA HIS A 118 14.28 -4.87 21.76
C HIS A 118 15.51 -4.89 22.71
N PRO A 119 16.65 -5.51 22.32
CA PRO A 119 17.79 -5.74 23.21
C PRO A 119 18.48 -4.44 23.69
N TYR A 120 18.15 -3.31 23.08
CA TYR A 120 18.63 -1.98 23.46
C TYR A 120 17.56 -1.13 24.16
N GLY A 121 16.42 -1.71 24.53
CA GLY A 121 15.21 -0.99 24.96
C GLY A 121 14.34 -0.55 23.77
N PRO A 122 13.05 -0.25 23.97
CA PRO A 122 12.18 0.22 22.89
C PRO A 122 12.72 1.55 22.35
N SER A 123 12.76 1.74 21.02
CA SER A 123 12.87 3.09 20.48
C SER A 123 11.62 3.85 20.93
N LEU A 124 11.82 5.13 21.23
CA LEU A 124 10.75 5.95 21.79
C LEU A 124 9.83 6.49 20.70
N CYS A 125 10.02 6.04 19.47
CA CYS A 125 9.38 6.58 18.29
C CYS A 125 7.90 6.18 18.22
N VAL A 126 7.58 4.89 18.41
CA VAL A 126 6.17 4.45 18.48
C VAL A 126 5.48 5.02 19.72
N LEU A 127 6.17 5.07 20.86
CA LEU A 127 5.65 5.69 22.07
C LEU A 127 5.33 7.18 21.87
N TRP A 128 6.25 7.93 21.27
CA TRP A 128 6.07 9.34 20.98
C TRP A 128 4.90 9.55 20.03
N GLU A 129 4.78 8.75 18.98
CA GLU A 129 3.69 8.83 18.02
C GLU A 129 2.33 8.53 18.69
N LEU A 130 2.25 7.52 19.57
CA LEU A 130 1.05 7.25 20.37
C LEU A 130 0.68 8.44 21.28
N VAL A 131 1.67 9.14 21.84
CA VAL A 131 1.46 10.37 22.63
C VAL A 131 0.94 11.51 21.75
N GLN A 132 1.53 11.74 20.57
CA GLN A 132 1.07 12.78 19.63
C GLN A 132 -0.36 12.52 19.13
N MET A 133 -0.71 11.25 18.92
CA MET A 133 -2.05 10.83 18.53
C MET A 133 -3.10 11.02 19.63
N GLY A 134 -2.70 11.33 20.88
CA GLY A 134 -3.62 11.33 22.03
C GLY A 134 -4.16 9.93 22.34
N ALA A 135 -3.43 8.89 21.94
CA ALA A 135 -3.73 7.48 22.22
C ALA A 135 -3.01 6.96 23.48
N ALA A 136 -2.34 7.85 24.20
CA ALA A 136 -1.50 7.54 25.34
C ALA A 136 -2.13 8.05 26.65
N ASP A 137 -2.51 7.13 27.53
CA ASP A 137 -2.70 7.42 28.95
C ASP A 137 -1.66 6.61 29.74
N PRO A 138 -0.60 7.24 30.26
CA PRO A 138 0.47 6.54 30.97
C PRO A 138 0.07 6.01 32.35
N MET A 139 -1.11 6.39 32.85
CA MET A 139 -1.65 6.00 34.14
C MET A 139 -2.87 5.07 34.03
N ALA A 140 -3.40 4.86 32.83
CA ALA A 140 -4.48 3.89 32.59
C ALA A 140 -4.08 2.51 33.09
N LEU A 141 -4.92 1.91 33.92
CA LEU A 141 -4.64 0.60 34.53
C LEU A 141 -5.13 -0.52 33.60
N ASN A 142 -4.28 -1.52 33.41
CA ASN A 142 -4.68 -2.80 32.82
C ASN A 142 -5.44 -3.68 33.83
N SER A 143 -5.84 -4.89 33.42
CA SER A 143 -6.59 -5.82 34.29
C SER A 143 -5.81 -6.36 35.48
N ALA A 144 -4.52 -6.02 35.63
CA ALA A 144 -3.67 -6.38 36.76
C ALA A 144 -3.26 -5.16 37.59
N ASP A 145 -4.01 -4.05 37.48
CA ASP A 145 -3.76 -2.77 38.15
C ASP A 145 -2.36 -2.20 37.85
N GLN A 146 -1.84 -2.48 36.66
CA GLN A 146 -0.56 -1.95 36.19
C GLN A 146 -0.79 -0.91 35.11
N SER A 147 -0.16 0.25 35.24
CA SER A 147 -0.15 1.26 34.19
C SER A 147 1.03 1.04 33.24
N PRO A 148 1.04 1.66 32.04
CA PRO A 148 2.21 1.67 31.18
C PRO A 148 3.47 2.13 31.91
N TRP A 149 3.33 3.12 32.81
CA TRP A 149 4.42 3.62 33.63
C TRP A 149 4.95 2.58 34.63
N HIS A 150 4.06 1.89 35.36
CA HIS A 150 4.47 0.82 36.27
C HIS A 150 5.18 -0.33 35.54
N ILE A 151 4.69 -0.69 34.34
CA ILE A 151 5.32 -1.71 33.49
C ILE A 151 6.71 -1.26 33.02
N ALA A 152 6.83 -0.04 32.51
CA ALA A 152 8.10 0.52 32.08
C ALA A 152 9.13 0.49 33.22
N GLN A 153 8.76 0.95 34.43
CA GLN A 153 9.63 1.02 35.61
C GLN A 153 10.24 -0.34 35.99
N ARG A 154 9.48 -1.42 35.82
CA ARG A 154 9.91 -2.78 36.16
C ARG A 154 10.82 -3.40 35.10
N MET A 155 10.63 -3.02 33.84
CA MET A 155 11.18 -3.76 32.69
C MET A 155 12.38 -3.04 32.04
N GLN A 156 12.59 -1.74 32.32
CA GLN A 156 13.57 -0.93 31.62
C GLN A 156 14.77 -0.51 32.49
N LYS A 157 15.93 -0.31 31.83
CA LYS A 157 17.12 0.26 32.48
C LYS A 157 16.84 1.71 32.93
N PRO A 158 17.45 2.20 34.04
CA PRO A 158 17.24 3.57 34.53
C PRO A 158 17.47 4.69 33.50
N SER A 159 18.37 4.48 32.53
CA SER A 159 18.62 5.41 31.43
C SER A 159 17.46 5.51 30.44
N HIS A 160 16.71 4.43 30.21
CA HIS A 160 15.56 4.41 29.30
C HIS A 160 14.32 4.96 29.97
N LEU A 161 14.15 4.70 31.27
CA LEU A 161 13.07 5.30 32.06
C LEU A 161 13.09 6.83 32.05
N LYS A 162 14.28 7.42 32.16
CA LYS A 162 14.44 8.88 32.06
C LYS A 162 14.05 9.43 30.68
N LYS A 163 14.24 8.66 29.61
CA LYS A 163 13.84 9.06 28.26
C LYS A 163 12.33 8.86 28.04
N TRP A 164 11.78 7.74 28.51
CA TRP A 164 10.34 7.44 28.50
C TRP A 164 9.56 8.53 29.27
N GLU A 165 10.00 8.87 30.48
CA GLU A 165 9.40 9.94 31.31
C GLU A 165 9.41 11.29 30.58
N LYS A 166 10.48 11.60 29.84
CA LYS A 166 10.58 12.85 29.08
C LYS A 166 9.66 12.89 27.86
N VAL A 167 9.52 11.79 27.14
CA VAL A 167 8.62 11.70 25.98
C VAL A 167 7.17 11.79 26.42
N VAL A 168 6.81 11.11 27.50
CA VAL A 168 5.42 10.97 27.95
C VAL A 168 4.95 12.15 28.81
N PHE A 169 5.77 12.63 29.76
CA PHE A 169 5.36 13.68 30.70
C PHE A 169 5.93 15.07 30.38
N LYS A 170 6.98 15.15 29.54
CA LYS A 170 7.67 16.43 29.23
C LYS A 170 7.65 16.79 27.74
N GLY A 171 7.01 15.98 26.89
CA GLY A 171 6.79 16.28 25.46
C GLY A 171 8.04 16.32 24.58
N GLY A 172 9.16 15.73 25.00
CA GLY A 172 10.42 15.76 24.23
C GLY A 172 10.39 14.88 22.97
N LYS A 173 11.10 15.29 21.90
CA LYS A 173 11.20 14.53 20.64
C LYS A 173 12.25 13.41 20.72
N PRO A 174 12.06 12.24 20.09
CA PRO A 174 13.02 11.13 20.16
C PRO A 174 14.43 11.46 19.65
N GLU A 175 14.56 12.28 18.59
CA GLU A 175 15.85 12.58 17.95
C GLU A 175 16.78 13.45 18.80
N GLU A 176 16.24 14.19 19.77
CA GLU A 176 17.01 15.00 20.73
C GLU A 176 17.81 14.15 21.72
N TYR A 177 17.56 12.83 21.78
CA TYR A 177 18.06 11.95 22.83
C TYR A 177 18.79 10.70 22.32
N ASP A 178 19.05 10.63 21.01
CA ASP A 178 19.79 9.53 20.39
C ASP A 178 21.24 9.92 20.07
N SER A 179 22.15 9.62 21.00
CA SER A 179 23.58 9.90 20.82
C SER A 179 24.26 8.78 20.02
N LYS A 180 24.40 8.98 18.70
CA LYS A 180 25.51 8.50 17.83
C LYS A 180 25.86 6.99 17.83
N LYS A 181 25.04 6.04 18.31
CA LYS A 181 25.44 4.61 18.36
C LYS A 181 24.55 3.59 17.66
N GLU A 182 23.35 3.93 17.18
CA GLU A 182 22.53 2.95 16.43
C GLU A 182 22.91 2.82 14.95
N ALA A 183 23.60 3.80 14.37
CA ALA A 183 24.04 3.75 12.96
C ALA A 183 25.10 2.67 12.62
N GLN A 184 25.53 1.80 13.57
CA GLN A 184 26.59 0.81 13.34
C GLN A 184 26.35 -0.61 13.90
N LEU A 185 25.14 -0.98 14.34
CA LEU A 185 24.92 -2.31 14.93
C LEU A 185 24.33 -3.31 13.93
N LYS A 186 25.19 -4.15 13.35
CA LYS A 186 24.78 -5.41 12.70
C LYS A 186 24.27 -6.41 13.75
N PRO A 187 23.17 -7.14 13.51
CA PRO A 187 22.60 -8.05 14.50
C PRO A 187 23.53 -9.26 14.73
N ARG A 188 23.90 -9.52 15.99
CA ARG A 188 24.75 -10.66 16.39
C ARG A 188 23.92 -11.80 17.01
N GLY A 189 23.80 -12.90 16.26
CA GLY A 189 24.17 -14.27 16.66
C GLY A 189 23.35 -15.05 17.71
N LYS A 190 22.64 -14.43 18.65
CA LYS A 190 21.90 -15.18 19.70
C LYS A 190 20.38 -15.06 19.63
N PHE A 191 19.86 -13.99 19.03
CA PHE A 191 18.41 -13.78 18.87
C PHE A 191 17.79 -14.67 17.77
N ALA A 192 18.58 -15.05 16.76
CA ALA A 192 18.14 -15.89 15.64
C ALA A 192 17.74 -17.33 16.07
N ARG A 193 18.39 -17.91 17.09
CA ARG A 193 18.10 -19.28 17.55
C ARG A 193 16.81 -19.42 18.37
N ALA A 194 16.30 -18.35 18.96
CA ALA A 194 15.11 -18.40 19.81
C ALA A 194 13.79 -18.34 19.02
N LEU A 195 13.86 -17.99 17.73
CA LEU A 195 12.71 -17.82 16.82
C LEU A 195 12.50 -19.00 15.87
N GLY A 196 13.12 -20.17 16.12
CA GLY A 196 12.96 -21.34 15.25
C GLY A 196 13.62 -21.23 13.87
N LEU A 197 14.40 -20.17 13.62
CA LEU A 197 15.30 -20.11 12.48
C LEU A 197 16.46 -21.08 12.75
N ASP A 198 16.41 -22.28 12.15
CA ASP A 198 17.56 -23.17 12.05
C ASP A 198 18.77 -22.31 11.58
N PRO A 199 19.95 -22.37 12.21
CA PRO A 199 21.15 -21.73 11.67
C PRO A 199 21.51 -22.17 10.24
N ALA A 200 20.98 -23.31 9.76
CA ALA A 200 21.00 -23.72 8.35
C ALA A 200 19.88 -23.09 7.49
N MET A 201 18.90 -22.43 8.12
CA MET A 201 17.84 -21.57 7.56
C MET A 201 17.98 -20.10 7.99
N ALA A 202 19.13 -19.67 8.53
CA ALA A 202 19.62 -18.36 8.10
C ALA A 202 19.52 -18.45 6.58
N GLU A 203 18.63 -17.66 5.95
CA GLU A 203 18.57 -17.59 4.50
C GLU A 203 20.01 -17.64 4.06
N ASP A 204 20.33 -18.66 3.29
CA ASP A 204 21.57 -18.67 2.58
C ASP A 204 21.64 -17.28 1.95
N THR A 205 22.42 -16.34 2.50
CA THR A 205 22.46 -14.97 1.97
C THR A 205 23.11 -14.97 0.58
N SER A 206 23.57 -16.15 0.16
CA SER A 206 23.85 -16.57 -1.21
C SER A 206 22.61 -16.60 -2.12
N LYS A 207 21.41 -16.94 -1.61
CA LYS A 207 20.17 -17.06 -2.36
C LYS A 207 19.41 -15.74 -2.34
N PRO A 208 19.20 -15.09 -3.50
CA PRO A 208 18.75 -13.71 -3.46
C PRO A 208 17.21 -13.59 -3.40
N LEU A 209 16.71 -12.66 -2.57
CA LEU A 209 15.29 -12.45 -2.22
C LEU A 209 14.36 -12.22 -3.43
N PRO A 210 13.14 -12.78 -3.48
CA PRO A 210 12.24 -12.58 -4.61
C PRO A 210 12.02 -11.10 -4.92
N VAL A 211 12.01 -10.75 -6.20
CA VAL A 211 11.86 -9.36 -6.67
C VAL A 211 10.40 -9.09 -7.03
N CYS A 212 9.92 -7.90 -6.69
CA CYS A 212 8.68 -7.34 -7.23
C CYS A 212 9.03 -6.16 -8.13
N LEU A 213 8.54 -6.17 -9.37
CA LEU A 213 8.70 -5.04 -10.29
C LEU A 213 7.46 -4.16 -10.22
N VAL A 214 7.65 -2.89 -9.86
CA VAL A 214 6.57 -1.91 -9.73
C VAL A 214 6.68 -0.86 -10.83
N PHE A 215 5.57 -0.61 -11.51
CA PHE A 215 5.50 0.31 -12.64
C PHE A 215 4.61 1.52 -12.27
N PRO A 216 5.15 2.75 -12.32
CA PRO A 216 4.38 3.94 -11.98
C PRO A 216 3.32 4.26 -13.04
N GLY A 217 2.40 5.15 -12.69
CA GLY A 217 1.41 5.69 -13.62
C GLY A 217 1.95 6.87 -14.45
N GLN A 218 1.02 7.66 -14.98
CA GLN A 218 1.30 8.93 -15.64
C GLN A 218 1.83 9.98 -14.63
N GLY A 219 2.68 10.91 -15.10
CA GLY A 219 3.15 12.06 -14.32
C GLY A 219 4.67 12.20 -14.26
N ALA A 220 5.43 11.17 -14.66
CA ALA A 220 6.89 11.18 -14.66
C ALA A 220 7.51 11.41 -16.06
N GLN A 221 6.70 11.73 -17.06
CA GLN A 221 7.17 12.05 -18.41
C GLN A 221 7.91 13.38 -18.44
N TYR A 222 8.98 13.46 -19.23
CA TYR A 222 9.73 14.70 -19.48
C TYR A 222 10.41 14.66 -20.84
N VAL A 223 10.62 15.82 -21.45
CA VAL A 223 11.36 15.94 -22.72
C VAL A 223 12.81 15.54 -22.50
N GLY A 224 13.34 14.67 -23.36
CA GLY A 224 14.66 14.06 -23.22
C GLY A 224 14.67 12.76 -22.42
N MET A 225 13.52 12.22 -22.00
CA MET A 225 13.47 10.86 -21.46
C MET A 225 13.88 9.82 -22.51
N LEU A 226 14.32 8.65 -22.06
CA LEU A 226 14.83 7.54 -22.89
C LEU A 226 16.10 7.80 -23.70
N GLN A 227 16.75 8.96 -23.55
CA GLN A 227 17.98 9.27 -24.29
C GLN A 227 19.11 8.24 -24.06
N LYS A 228 19.19 7.62 -22.88
CA LYS A 228 20.20 6.59 -22.58
C LYS A 228 19.83 5.22 -23.15
N GLN A 229 18.54 4.94 -23.29
CA GLN A 229 18.00 3.65 -23.72
C GLN A 229 17.64 3.61 -25.20
N LYS A 230 17.60 4.76 -25.89
CA LYS A 230 17.18 4.87 -27.30
C LYS A 230 17.98 3.99 -28.25
N ASP A 231 19.22 3.66 -27.89
CA ASP A 231 20.11 2.85 -28.71
C ASP A 231 19.99 1.34 -28.47
N LEU A 232 19.29 0.93 -27.41
CA LEU A 232 18.98 -0.48 -27.18
C LEU A 232 18.13 -1.02 -28.35
N PRO A 233 18.49 -2.19 -28.93
CA PRO A 233 17.74 -2.76 -30.05
C PRO A 233 16.24 -2.94 -29.76
N ALA A 234 15.90 -3.38 -28.54
CA ALA A 234 14.51 -3.54 -28.12
C ALA A 234 13.75 -2.20 -28.10
N VAL A 235 14.38 -1.13 -27.61
CA VAL A 235 13.75 0.21 -27.54
C VAL A 235 13.61 0.82 -28.93
N LYS A 236 14.59 0.64 -29.82
CA LYS A 236 14.48 1.03 -31.24
C LYS A 236 13.29 0.35 -31.90
N ALA A 237 13.13 -0.96 -31.70
CA ALA A 237 12.01 -1.73 -32.22
C ALA A 237 10.66 -1.25 -31.63
N MET A 238 10.60 -0.98 -30.33
CA MET A 238 9.41 -0.45 -29.66
C MET A 238 9.02 0.92 -30.22
N LEU A 239 9.97 1.85 -30.41
CA LEU A 239 9.71 3.18 -30.96
C LEU A 239 9.28 3.12 -32.44
N ALA A 240 9.91 2.26 -33.25
CA ALA A 240 9.50 2.03 -34.63
C ALA A 240 8.07 1.47 -34.70
N LYS A 241 7.78 0.44 -33.90
CA LYS A 241 6.44 -0.14 -33.79
C LYS A 241 5.43 0.88 -33.28
N ALA A 242 5.83 1.74 -32.35
CA ALA A 242 4.96 2.78 -31.84
C ALA A 242 4.56 3.80 -32.90
N LYS A 243 5.49 4.18 -33.77
CA LYS A 243 5.18 5.06 -34.92
C LYS A 243 4.08 4.46 -35.81
N GLU A 244 4.16 3.15 -36.11
CA GLU A 244 3.14 2.44 -36.89
C GLU A 244 1.78 2.39 -36.18
N VAL A 245 1.75 2.02 -34.90
CA VAL A 245 0.51 1.82 -34.14
C VAL A 245 -0.17 3.15 -33.82
N LEU A 246 0.61 4.15 -33.41
CA LEU A 246 0.10 5.44 -32.94
C LEU A 246 -0.24 6.37 -34.11
N GLY A 247 0.46 6.24 -35.24
CA GLY A 247 0.28 7.11 -36.42
C GLY A 247 1.00 8.46 -36.31
N TYR A 248 1.86 8.63 -35.31
CA TYR A 248 2.71 9.81 -35.12
C TYR A 248 4.08 9.42 -34.57
N ASP A 249 5.07 10.31 -34.71
CA ASP A 249 6.42 10.05 -34.24
C ASP A 249 6.58 10.40 -32.75
N LEU A 250 6.33 9.41 -31.90
CA LEU A 250 6.51 9.56 -30.46
C LEU A 250 7.99 9.73 -30.07
N ALA A 251 8.92 9.15 -30.84
CA ALA A 251 10.35 9.31 -30.56
C ALA A 251 10.78 10.77 -30.73
N GLU A 252 10.28 11.44 -31.77
CA GLU A 252 10.51 12.87 -31.99
C GLU A 252 9.91 13.71 -30.84
N LEU A 253 8.68 13.41 -30.43
CA LEU A 253 8.02 14.12 -29.32
C LEU A 253 8.77 13.95 -27.99
N LEU A 254 9.28 12.76 -27.70
CA LEU A 254 10.08 12.50 -26.50
C LEU A 254 11.41 13.23 -26.51
N GLN A 255 12.02 13.43 -27.68
CA GLN A 255 13.34 14.06 -27.78
C GLN A 255 13.26 15.59 -27.85
N ASN A 256 12.33 16.12 -28.63
CA ASN A 256 12.32 17.51 -29.07
C ASN A 256 11.01 18.24 -28.80
N GLY A 257 9.94 17.54 -28.40
CA GLY A 257 8.62 18.12 -28.36
C GLY A 257 8.46 19.17 -27.26
N PRO A 258 7.51 20.11 -27.42
CA PRO A 258 7.17 20.99 -26.32
C PRO A 258 6.54 20.15 -25.19
N GLU A 259 6.90 20.48 -23.96
CA GLU A 259 6.47 19.77 -22.75
C GLU A 259 4.94 19.70 -22.64
N GLU A 260 4.26 20.75 -23.09
CA GLU A 260 2.80 20.86 -23.08
C GLU A 260 2.14 19.78 -23.93
N LYS A 261 2.69 19.51 -25.12
CA LYS A 261 2.18 18.44 -25.99
C LYS A 261 2.46 17.08 -25.39
N LEU A 262 3.68 16.85 -24.89
CA LEU A 262 4.03 15.58 -24.23
C LEU A 262 3.14 15.32 -23.01
N ALA A 263 2.64 16.36 -22.35
CA ALA A 263 1.77 16.23 -21.19
C ALA A 263 0.31 15.90 -21.52
N GLU A 264 -0.16 16.05 -22.76
CA GLU A 264 -1.50 15.58 -23.13
C GLU A 264 -1.58 14.04 -22.95
N THR A 265 -2.68 13.57 -22.35
CA THR A 265 -2.90 12.18 -21.96
C THR A 265 -2.69 11.20 -23.10
N LYS A 266 -3.17 11.55 -24.31
CA LYS A 266 -3.01 10.73 -25.53
C LYS A 266 -1.55 10.46 -25.90
N TYR A 267 -0.61 11.36 -25.55
CA TYR A 267 0.81 11.20 -25.84
C TYR A 267 1.59 10.69 -24.63
N CYS A 268 1.27 11.16 -23.43
CA CYS A 268 2.01 10.82 -22.23
C CYS A 268 1.84 9.35 -21.84
N GLN A 269 0.65 8.75 -22.04
CA GLN A 269 0.44 7.36 -21.67
C GLN A 269 1.24 6.39 -22.56
N PRO A 270 1.22 6.51 -23.90
CA PRO A 270 2.14 5.76 -24.74
C PRO A 270 3.62 5.99 -24.40
N ALA A 271 4.01 7.24 -24.09
CA ALA A 271 5.39 7.56 -23.68
C ALA A 271 5.80 6.80 -22.43
N MET A 272 4.97 6.85 -21.38
CA MET A 272 5.24 6.19 -20.10
C MET A 272 5.18 4.66 -20.22
N TYR A 273 4.31 4.12 -21.07
CA TYR A 273 4.26 2.69 -21.37
C TYR A 273 5.57 2.19 -22.00
N ILE A 274 6.03 2.88 -23.06
CA ILE A 274 7.31 2.56 -23.71
C ILE A 274 8.47 2.75 -22.75
N ALA A 275 8.43 3.78 -21.90
CA ALA A 275 9.48 4.02 -20.93
C ALA A 275 9.59 2.95 -19.86
N GLY A 276 8.45 2.46 -19.36
CA GLY A 276 8.43 1.34 -18.43
C GLY A 276 8.99 0.06 -19.07
N MET A 277 8.64 -0.22 -20.33
CA MET A 277 9.20 -1.35 -21.07
C MET A 277 10.68 -1.17 -21.39
N ALA A 278 11.12 0.03 -21.75
CA ALA A 278 12.54 0.35 -21.96
C ALA A 278 13.37 0.17 -20.69
N ALA A 279 12.84 0.60 -19.53
CA ALA A 279 13.47 0.36 -18.24
C ALA A 279 13.53 -1.12 -17.90
N PHE A 280 12.49 -1.90 -18.23
CA PHE A 280 12.49 -3.34 -18.04
C PHE A 280 13.52 -4.05 -18.93
N GLU A 281 13.67 -3.64 -20.19
CA GLU A 281 14.71 -4.16 -21.09
C GLU A 281 16.11 -3.78 -20.64
N GLN A 282 16.33 -2.55 -20.17
CA GLN A 282 17.60 -2.15 -19.57
C GLN A 282 17.91 -3.01 -18.33
N LEU A 283 16.92 -3.23 -17.46
CA LEU A 283 17.07 -4.03 -16.25
C LEU A 283 17.44 -5.49 -16.56
N LYS A 284 16.90 -6.07 -17.64
CA LYS A 284 17.31 -7.41 -18.10
C LYS A 284 18.79 -7.49 -18.46
N LEU A 285 19.35 -6.40 -19.00
CA LEU A 285 20.76 -6.34 -19.41
C LEU A 285 21.69 -6.08 -18.23
N GLU A 286 21.30 -5.20 -17.30
CA GLU A 286 22.15 -4.77 -16.19
C GLU A 286 22.05 -5.71 -14.97
N GLU A 287 20.89 -6.33 -14.78
CA GLU A 287 20.49 -6.99 -13.53
C GLU A 287 19.65 -8.24 -13.81
N GLU A 288 20.11 -9.10 -14.74
CA GLU A 288 19.42 -10.32 -15.17
C GLU A 288 18.97 -11.20 -13.99
N ASP A 289 19.80 -11.30 -12.94
CA ASP A 289 19.48 -12.02 -11.71
C ASP A 289 18.22 -11.47 -11.03
N LYS A 290 18.06 -10.14 -10.95
CA LYS A 290 16.86 -9.52 -10.35
C LYS A 290 15.61 -9.81 -11.18
N VAL A 291 15.73 -9.80 -12.51
CA VAL A 291 14.62 -10.11 -13.40
C VAL A 291 14.23 -11.59 -13.32
N SER A 292 15.21 -12.50 -13.34
CA SER A 292 14.97 -13.95 -13.26
C SER A 292 14.32 -14.39 -11.94
N ARG A 293 14.53 -13.61 -10.87
CA ARG A 293 13.92 -13.82 -9.55
C ARG A 293 12.67 -13.00 -9.30
N CYS A 294 12.17 -12.29 -10.32
CA CYS A 294 10.89 -11.61 -10.23
C CYS A 294 9.77 -12.62 -9.95
N ARG A 295 9.01 -12.43 -8.86
CA ARG A 295 7.86 -13.27 -8.49
C ARG A 295 6.54 -12.53 -8.54
N ALA A 296 6.58 -11.21 -8.66
CA ALA A 296 5.40 -10.37 -8.74
C ALA A 296 5.66 -9.13 -9.58
N VAL A 297 4.61 -8.66 -10.23
CA VAL A 297 4.59 -7.34 -10.87
C VAL A 297 3.38 -6.58 -10.35
N ALA A 298 3.50 -5.27 -10.23
CA ALA A 298 2.36 -4.40 -9.93
C ALA A 298 2.50 -3.09 -10.69
N GLY A 299 1.36 -2.48 -11.01
CA GLY A 299 1.33 -1.23 -11.74
C GLY A 299 0.29 -0.29 -11.17
N LEU A 300 0.61 1.00 -11.14
CA LEU A 300 -0.33 2.04 -10.74
C LEU A 300 -1.03 2.61 -11.97
N SER A 301 -2.33 2.37 -12.11
CA SER A 301 -3.13 2.90 -13.22
C SER A 301 -2.56 2.50 -14.58
N LEU A 302 -2.04 3.43 -15.37
CA LEU A 302 -1.30 3.16 -16.59
C LEU A 302 -0.21 2.09 -16.41
N GLY A 303 0.50 2.11 -15.28
CA GLY A 303 1.57 1.17 -14.99
C GLY A 303 1.11 -0.29 -14.98
N GLU A 304 -0.18 -0.56 -14.78
CA GLU A 304 -0.74 -1.91 -14.80
C GLU A 304 -0.58 -2.56 -16.18
N TYR A 305 -0.72 -1.79 -17.26
CA TYR A 305 -0.49 -2.30 -18.62
C TYR A 305 0.99 -2.65 -18.84
N VAL A 306 1.91 -1.86 -18.27
CA VAL A 306 3.34 -2.18 -18.31
C VAL A 306 3.62 -3.45 -17.52
N ALA A 307 3.04 -3.58 -16.32
CA ALA A 307 3.17 -4.76 -15.48
C ALA A 307 2.67 -6.03 -16.19
N LEU A 308 1.47 -5.98 -16.77
CA LEU A 308 0.87 -7.09 -17.51
C LEU A 308 1.70 -7.47 -18.75
N THR A 309 2.26 -6.49 -19.45
CA THR A 309 3.18 -6.73 -20.58
C THR A 309 4.47 -7.39 -20.10
N ALA A 310 5.09 -6.86 -19.03
CA ALA A 310 6.30 -7.39 -18.45
C ALA A 310 6.13 -8.83 -17.92
N ALA A 311 4.93 -9.16 -17.43
CA ALA A 311 4.55 -10.52 -17.02
C ALA A 311 4.19 -11.46 -18.19
N GLY A 312 4.16 -10.96 -19.42
CA GLY A 312 3.85 -11.76 -20.61
C GLY A 312 2.37 -12.12 -20.76
N VAL A 313 1.45 -11.39 -20.09
CA VAL A 313 0.00 -11.58 -20.25
C VAL A 313 -0.44 -11.22 -21.68
N PHE A 314 0.17 -10.19 -22.24
CA PHE A 314 0.07 -9.83 -23.65
C PHE A 314 1.41 -9.28 -24.16
N ASP A 315 1.57 -9.25 -25.49
CA ASP A 315 2.78 -8.70 -26.11
C ASP A 315 2.80 -7.16 -26.11
N PHE A 316 3.97 -6.60 -26.44
CA PHE A 316 4.18 -5.15 -26.44
C PHE A 316 3.18 -4.41 -27.34
N GLU A 317 2.93 -4.94 -28.55
CA GLU A 317 2.07 -4.28 -29.54
C GLU A 317 0.61 -4.26 -29.07
N THR A 318 0.12 -5.36 -28.52
CA THR A 318 -1.22 -5.47 -27.92
C THR A 318 -1.37 -4.47 -26.78
N GLY A 319 -0.40 -4.43 -25.86
CA GLY A 319 -0.41 -3.46 -24.78
C GLY A 319 -0.39 -2.01 -25.28
N LEU A 320 0.41 -1.71 -26.31
CA LEU A 320 0.45 -0.38 -26.91
C LEU A 320 -0.88 0.01 -27.57
N ARG A 321 -1.55 -0.91 -28.26
CA ARG A 321 -2.88 -0.69 -28.85
C ARG A 321 -3.92 -0.40 -27.78
N LEU A 322 -3.90 -1.14 -26.67
CA LEU A 322 -4.77 -0.88 -25.52
C LEU A 322 -4.51 0.50 -24.92
N ILE A 323 -3.24 0.87 -24.75
CA ILE A 323 -2.86 2.19 -24.24
C ILE A 323 -3.29 3.29 -25.19
N LYS A 324 -3.16 3.12 -26.51
CA LYS A 324 -3.66 4.09 -27.49
C LYS A 324 -5.15 4.36 -27.32
N VAL A 325 -5.97 3.31 -27.30
CA VAL A 325 -7.42 3.44 -27.15
C VAL A 325 -7.78 4.12 -25.82
N ARG A 326 -7.16 3.67 -24.73
CA ARG A 326 -7.35 4.25 -23.39
C ARG A 326 -6.97 5.72 -23.36
N SER A 327 -5.79 6.07 -23.87
CA SER A 327 -5.24 7.42 -23.77
C SER A 327 -6.00 8.41 -24.65
N GLU A 328 -6.45 8.00 -25.83
CA GLU A 328 -7.31 8.78 -26.71
C GLU A 328 -8.69 9.01 -26.10
N ALA A 329 -9.33 7.98 -25.55
CA ALA A 329 -10.62 8.09 -24.87
C ALA A 329 -10.53 9.03 -23.65
N MET A 330 -9.53 8.83 -22.79
CA MET A 330 -9.30 9.70 -21.64
C MET A 330 -9.01 11.15 -22.08
N GLN A 331 -8.22 11.35 -23.15
CA GLN A 331 -7.96 12.69 -23.67
C GLN A 331 -9.22 13.36 -24.23
N PHE A 332 -10.08 12.60 -24.92
CA PHE A 332 -11.35 13.10 -25.44
C PHE A 332 -12.23 13.64 -24.30
N GLU A 333 -12.31 12.92 -23.18
CA GLU A 333 -13.07 13.35 -22.00
C GLU A 333 -12.49 14.62 -21.37
N LEU A 334 -11.16 14.69 -21.22
CA LEU A 334 -10.49 15.88 -20.68
C LEU A 334 -10.69 17.12 -21.56
N SER A 335 -10.79 16.94 -22.87
CA SER A 335 -10.95 18.02 -23.84
C SER A 335 -12.40 18.48 -24.01
N GLY A 336 -13.31 18.05 -23.14
CA GLY A 336 -14.72 18.42 -23.21
C GLY A 336 -15.44 17.75 -24.38
N GLY A 337 -15.03 16.54 -24.76
CA GLY A 337 -15.58 15.79 -25.89
C GLY A 337 -17.08 15.52 -25.81
N ARG A 338 -17.68 15.63 -24.61
CA ARG A 338 -19.12 15.50 -24.38
C ARG A 338 -19.80 16.84 -24.12
N PRO A 339 -21.01 17.08 -24.66
CA PRO A 339 -21.85 18.21 -24.26
C PRO A 339 -22.07 18.22 -22.75
N GLY A 340 -21.74 19.34 -22.10
CA GLY A 340 -21.87 19.48 -20.65
C GLY A 340 -20.72 18.88 -19.84
N ALA A 341 -19.63 18.43 -20.49
CA ALA A 341 -18.42 18.02 -19.80
C ALA A 341 -17.88 19.15 -18.91
N LYS A 342 -17.69 18.83 -17.63
CA LYS A 342 -17.17 19.76 -16.63
C LYS A 342 -15.65 19.74 -16.66
N ALA A 343 -15.04 20.87 -16.29
CA ALA A 343 -13.62 20.89 -16.01
C ALA A 343 -13.30 19.86 -14.92
N GLN A 344 -12.22 19.11 -15.11
CA GLN A 344 -11.83 18.01 -14.23
C GLN A 344 -10.52 18.32 -13.51
N GLY A 345 -10.22 17.57 -12.44
CA GLY A 345 -8.95 17.68 -11.75
C GLY A 345 -8.64 16.48 -10.88
N MET A 346 -7.38 16.42 -10.45
CA MET A 346 -6.89 15.52 -9.43
C MET A 346 -5.89 16.26 -8.55
N CYS A 347 -5.83 15.91 -7.27
CA CYS A 347 -4.83 16.39 -6.32
C CYS A 347 -4.18 15.22 -5.56
N LEU A 348 -2.96 15.44 -5.10
CA LEU A 348 -2.33 14.63 -4.06
C LEU A 348 -2.75 15.18 -2.69
N ALA A 349 -3.15 14.31 -1.77
CA ALA A 349 -3.47 14.64 -0.38
C ALA A 349 -2.64 13.75 0.55
N VAL A 350 -1.87 14.36 1.46
CA VAL A 350 -0.97 13.68 2.38
C VAL A 350 -1.20 14.16 3.81
N GLY A 351 -1.22 13.23 4.76
CA GLY A 351 -1.24 13.53 6.18
C GLY A 351 -2.60 13.35 6.84
N LEU A 352 -3.69 13.17 6.10
CA LEU A 352 -5.00 12.81 6.65
C LEU A 352 -5.22 11.29 6.65
N VAL A 353 -6.11 10.81 7.51
CA VAL A 353 -6.58 9.42 7.49
C VAL A 353 -7.68 9.25 6.44
N LYS A 354 -7.87 8.01 5.96
CA LYS A 354 -8.81 7.71 4.87
C LYS A 354 -10.23 8.22 5.14
N ASP A 355 -10.79 7.96 6.31
CA ASP A 355 -12.16 8.37 6.66
C ASP A 355 -12.36 9.89 6.60
N GLU A 356 -11.35 10.65 7.00
CA GLU A 356 -11.36 12.10 6.94
C GLU A 356 -11.30 12.60 5.49
N VAL A 357 -10.47 11.97 4.66
CA VAL A 357 -10.43 12.26 3.22
C VAL A 357 -11.77 11.94 2.57
N GLU A 358 -12.40 10.82 2.90
CA GLU A 358 -13.73 10.45 2.37
C GLU A 358 -14.82 11.42 2.83
N ARG A 359 -14.79 11.87 4.09
CA ARG A 359 -15.70 12.89 4.62
C ARG A 359 -15.56 14.21 3.83
N LEU A 360 -14.33 14.69 3.68
CA LEU A 360 -14.03 15.91 2.93
C LEU A 360 -14.42 15.80 1.46
N CYS A 361 -14.18 14.64 0.83
CA CYS A 361 -14.64 14.36 -0.53
C CYS A 361 -16.16 14.55 -0.65
N LYS A 362 -16.95 13.96 0.25
CA LYS A 362 -18.41 14.10 0.28
C LYS A 362 -18.87 15.55 0.50
N GLU A 363 -18.17 16.30 1.33
CA GLU A 363 -18.49 17.72 1.60
C GLU A 363 -18.13 18.65 0.44
N CYS A 364 -17.17 18.27 -0.39
CA CYS A 364 -16.76 19.03 -1.56
C CYS A 364 -17.52 18.62 -2.82
N ALA A 365 -18.04 17.39 -2.88
CA ALA A 365 -18.93 16.92 -3.93
C ALA A 365 -20.30 17.63 -3.82
N GLY A 366 -20.44 18.76 -4.51
CA GLY A 366 -21.72 19.44 -4.70
C GLY A 366 -22.72 18.60 -5.52
N LYS A 367 -23.96 19.10 -5.68
CA LYS A 367 -24.98 18.42 -6.50
C LYS A 367 -24.48 18.26 -7.95
N GLY A 368 -24.26 17.01 -8.36
CA GLY A 368 -23.78 16.68 -9.71
C GLY A 368 -22.30 16.94 -9.94
N GLU A 369 -21.51 17.20 -8.89
CA GLU A 369 -20.05 17.25 -8.94
C GLU A 369 -19.48 15.96 -8.33
N THR A 370 -18.31 15.54 -8.79
CA THR A 370 -17.59 14.41 -8.18
C THR A 370 -16.38 14.92 -7.41
N CYS A 371 -16.14 14.31 -6.26
CA CYS A 371 -14.88 14.39 -5.54
C CYS A 371 -14.73 13.09 -4.76
N GLN A 372 -13.73 12.28 -5.08
CA GLN A 372 -13.51 11.00 -4.43
C GLN A 372 -12.04 10.60 -4.42
N ILE A 373 -11.68 9.66 -3.54
CA ILE A 373 -10.38 9.00 -3.57
C ILE A 373 -10.26 8.20 -4.87
N ALA A 374 -9.29 8.58 -5.70
CA ALA A 374 -8.95 7.91 -6.96
C ALA A 374 -7.91 6.79 -6.75
N ALA A 375 -6.98 6.97 -5.82
CA ALA A 375 -6.02 5.92 -5.45
C ALA A 375 -5.56 6.08 -3.99
N CYS A 376 -5.36 4.95 -3.31
CA CYS A 376 -4.66 4.89 -2.04
C CYS A 376 -3.18 4.60 -2.32
N LEU A 377 -2.29 5.58 -2.09
CA LEU A 377 -0.86 5.46 -2.39
C LEU A 377 -0.10 4.81 -1.24
N PHE A 378 -0.38 5.27 -0.01
CA PHE A 378 0.04 4.69 1.25
C PHE A 378 -0.89 5.16 2.37
N SER A 379 -0.71 4.70 3.61
CA SER A 379 -1.70 4.81 4.71
C SER A 379 -2.31 6.20 4.92
N ARG A 380 -1.54 7.27 4.65
CA ARG A 380 -1.97 8.67 4.78
C ARG A 380 -1.70 9.49 3.52
N ALA A 381 -1.66 8.85 2.36
CA ALA A 381 -1.56 9.55 1.08
C ALA A 381 -2.48 8.98 0.02
N PHE A 382 -3.23 9.89 -0.59
CA PHE A 382 -4.30 9.58 -1.52
C PHE A 382 -4.19 10.49 -2.73
N SER A 383 -4.53 9.97 -3.90
CA SER A 383 -4.98 10.85 -4.98
C SER A 383 -6.48 11.03 -4.85
N VAL A 384 -6.95 12.27 -4.97
CA VAL A 384 -8.37 12.63 -4.96
C VAL A 384 -8.68 13.29 -6.28
N ALA A 385 -9.77 12.88 -6.93
CA ALA A 385 -10.11 13.32 -8.27
C ALA A 385 -11.61 13.55 -8.45
N GLY A 386 -11.96 14.29 -9.49
CA GLY A 386 -13.33 14.60 -9.82
C GLY A 386 -13.44 15.92 -10.57
N SER A 387 -14.54 16.63 -10.35
CA SER A 387 -14.78 17.94 -10.96
C SER A 387 -13.82 18.98 -10.38
N ARG A 388 -13.33 19.89 -11.23
CA ARG A 388 -12.24 20.81 -10.91
C ARG A 388 -12.54 21.67 -9.68
N ALA A 389 -13.73 22.26 -9.63
CA ALA A 389 -14.17 23.09 -8.51
C ALA A 389 -14.25 22.31 -7.19
N ALA A 390 -14.75 21.06 -7.24
CA ALA A 390 -14.83 20.21 -6.07
C ALA A 390 -13.45 19.80 -5.55
N VAL A 391 -12.51 19.48 -6.45
CA VAL A 391 -11.12 19.16 -6.08
C VAL A 391 -10.38 20.38 -5.54
N GLU A 392 -10.58 21.58 -6.10
CA GLU A 392 -10.03 22.82 -5.56
C GLU A 392 -10.54 23.11 -4.14
N SER A 393 -11.86 22.96 -3.92
CA SER A 393 -12.44 23.08 -2.58
C SER A 393 -11.89 22.02 -1.62
N PHE A 394 -11.68 20.78 -2.09
CA PHE A 394 -11.06 19.72 -1.31
C PHE A 394 -9.64 20.07 -0.90
N VAL A 395 -8.82 20.65 -1.78
CA VAL A 395 -7.45 21.09 -1.44
C VAL A 395 -7.47 22.08 -0.29
N GLU A 396 -8.32 23.11 -0.37
CA GLU A 396 -8.43 24.13 0.68
C GLU A 396 -8.88 23.53 2.02
N LYS A 397 -9.94 22.72 2.01
CA LYS A 397 -10.47 22.11 3.24
C LYS A 397 -9.52 21.07 3.83
N SER A 398 -8.81 20.32 3.00
CA SER A 398 -7.82 19.32 3.42
C SER A 398 -6.65 19.99 4.16
N LEU A 399 -6.13 21.11 3.64
CA LEU A 399 -5.10 21.89 4.33
C LEU A 399 -5.63 22.48 5.65
N ALA A 400 -6.85 23.01 5.66
CA ALA A 400 -7.49 23.52 6.88
C ALA A 400 -7.74 22.42 7.93
N ALA A 401 -7.99 21.18 7.50
CA ALA A 401 -8.16 20.01 8.36
C ALA A 401 -6.84 19.40 8.85
N GLY A 402 -5.69 19.99 8.51
CA GLY A 402 -4.38 19.56 9.01
C GLY A 402 -3.64 18.57 8.11
N ALA A 403 -3.98 18.51 6.80
CA ALA A 403 -3.14 17.80 5.85
C ALA A 403 -1.71 18.39 5.83
N LEU A 404 -0.70 17.52 5.80
CA LEU A 404 0.70 17.93 5.66
C LEU A 404 0.97 18.53 4.29
N GLN A 405 0.31 18.00 3.26
CA GLN A 405 0.39 18.50 1.90
C GLN A 405 -0.92 18.20 1.17
N CYS A 406 -1.44 19.19 0.44
CA CYS A 406 -2.45 18.96 -0.56
C CYS A 406 -2.24 19.87 -1.76
N SER A 407 -2.13 19.30 -2.96
CA SER A 407 -1.81 20.08 -4.16
C SER A 407 -2.38 19.45 -5.43
N LEU A 408 -2.90 20.29 -6.32
CA LEU A 408 -3.37 19.87 -7.64
C LEU A 408 -2.25 19.27 -8.48
N LEU A 409 -2.57 18.21 -9.20
CA LEU A 409 -1.68 17.57 -10.17
C LEU A 409 -1.83 18.26 -11.53
N LYS A 410 -0.70 18.69 -12.10
CA LYS A 410 -0.66 19.31 -13.43
C LYS A 410 -1.10 18.29 -14.50
N ASN A 411 -1.84 18.76 -15.50
CA ASN A 411 -2.22 17.97 -16.68
C ASN A 411 -2.90 16.64 -16.32
N SER A 412 -3.71 16.67 -15.26
CA SER A 412 -4.52 15.55 -14.78
C SER A 412 -6.00 15.86 -14.97
N GLY A 413 -6.83 14.84 -15.03
CA GLY A 413 -8.27 15.01 -14.80
C GLY A 413 -8.81 13.97 -13.85
N ALA A 414 -10.11 13.70 -13.97
CA ALA A 414 -10.87 12.93 -13.01
C ALA A 414 -10.64 11.41 -13.18
N PHE A 415 -9.38 10.98 -13.29
CA PHE A 415 -9.06 9.57 -13.52
C PHE A 415 -9.47 8.71 -12.32
N HIS A 416 -9.92 7.48 -12.57
CA HIS A 416 -10.45 6.56 -11.55
C HIS A 416 -11.71 7.08 -10.85
N THR A 417 -12.54 7.81 -11.59
CA THR A 417 -13.85 8.30 -11.14
C THR A 417 -14.93 8.01 -12.18
N PRO A 418 -16.22 8.14 -11.82
CA PRO A 418 -17.33 7.93 -12.74
C PRO A 418 -17.24 8.74 -14.05
N GLU A 419 -16.51 9.85 -14.06
CA GLU A 419 -16.24 10.69 -15.22
C GLU A 419 -15.59 9.93 -16.39
N MET A 420 -14.95 8.79 -16.10
CA MET A 420 -14.24 7.94 -17.07
C MET A 420 -15.02 6.66 -17.44
N LEU A 421 -16.28 6.51 -17.01
CA LEU A 421 -17.10 5.31 -17.29
C LEU A 421 -17.82 5.38 -18.64
N ASP A 422 -18.33 6.56 -18.96
CA ASP A 422 -18.97 6.89 -20.24
C ASP A 422 -17.90 7.21 -21.29
#